data_AF-A0A317HWU1-F1
#
_entry.id   AF-A0A317HWU1-F1
#
_cell.length_a   1.000
_cell.length_b   1.000
_cell.length_c   1.000
_cell.angle_alpha   90.00
_cell.angle_beta   90.00
_cell.angle_gamma   90.00
#
_symmetry.space_group_name_H-M   'P 1'
#
loop_
_entity.id
_entity.type
_entity.pdbx_description
1 polymer ?
#
loop_
_entity_poly.entity_id
_entity_poly.type
_entity_poly.pdbx_seq_one_letter_code
_entity_poly.pdbx_strand_id
1 'polypeptide(L)'
;METNRSKYDTNPLEPDVEKKAEKTFGTGETGSPTQRVSRNTGQVDQHADARQNLYSEAPTRRYDSNTPLEAPYPSVFVPPTYAPPVQTPPRSNPNQPQGYARPDDFKIEGIGISERWATALAYAPWLGIVVCLLEMFLVPRREAKVRFHASQALAIHIGILVIQRVFDVIGLISHSSLGGSLFTALAVAFLIITMIRVLRGESPRIAPVAEAAQWFNDHIEPRNKG
;
A
#
# COMPACT_ATOMS: atom_id res chain seq x y z
N MET A 1 -2.28 -11.93 37.95
CA MET A 1 -2.21 -10.65 37.22
C MET A 1 -3.16 -10.78 36.04
N GLU A 2 -4.36 -10.22 36.15
CA GLU A 2 -5.32 -10.21 35.05
C GLU A 2 -4.95 -9.10 34.07
N THR A 3 -4.77 -9.45 32.80
CA THR A 3 -4.49 -8.47 31.75
C THR A 3 -5.80 -7.86 31.27
N ASN A 4 -5.90 -6.53 31.30
CA ASN A 4 -7.06 -5.81 30.78
C ASN A 4 -7.19 -6.07 29.26
N ARG A 5 -8.07 -7.00 28.87
CA ARG A 5 -8.34 -7.33 27.47
C ARG A 5 -9.24 -6.25 26.85
N SER A 6 -8.75 -5.64 25.77
CA SER A 6 -9.55 -4.72 24.96
C SER A 6 -10.69 -5.47 24.29
N LYS A 7 -11.86 -4.82 24.15
CA LYS A 7 -13.07 -5.37 23.52
C LYS A 7 -12.84 -5.84 22.06
N TYR A 8 -11.70 -5.46 21.47
CA TYR A 8 -11.34 -5.75 20.09
C TYR A 8 -10.09 -6.63 19.95
N ASP A 9 -9.60 -7.22 21.05
CA ASP A 9 -8.52 -8.20 21.00
C ASP A 9 -9.07 -9.57 20.60
N THR A 10 -9.15 -9.81 19.29
CA THR A 10 -9.50 -11.11 18.71
C THR A 10 -8.24 -11.90 18.42
N ASN A 11 -7.55 -12.33 19.48
CA ASN A 11 -6.47 -13.30 19.36
C ASN A 11 -7.09 -14.69 19.05
N PRO A 12 -6.83 -15.28 17.87
CA PRO A 12 -7.48 -16.52 17.42
C PRO A 12 -7.05 -17.76 18.21
N LEU A 13 -6.05 -17.65 19.08
CA LEU A 13 -5.59 -18.73 19.97
C LEU A 13 -6.33 -18.75 21.32
N GLU A 14 -7.28 -17.83 21.55
CA GLU A 14 -8.08 -17.85 22.77
C GLU A 14 -9.18 -18.95 22.70
N PRO A 15 -9.28 -19.81 23.73
CA PRO A 15 -10.22 -20.93 23.75
C PRO A 15 -11.70 -20.49 23.76
N ASP A 16 -11.98 -19.22 24.07
CA ASP A 16 -13.34 -18.68 24.15
C ASP A 16 -13.83 -18.01 22.85
N VAL A 17 -13.00 -17.96 21.80
CA VAL A 17 -13.37 -17.35 20.51
C VAL A 17 -14.49 -18.13 19.82
N GLU A 18 -14.46 -19.46 19.86
CA GLU A 18 -15.52 -20.30 19.30
C GLU A 18 -16.87 -20.04 19.98
N LYS A 19 -16.89 -19.96 21.32
CA LYS A 19 -18.12 -19.65 22.09
C LYS A 19 -18.65 -18.24 21.80
N LYS A 20 -17.78 -17.25 21.63
CA LYS A 20 -18.20 -15.89 21.27
C LYS A 20 -18.72 -15.81 19.84
N ALA A 21 -18.09 -16.50 18.89
CA ALA A 21 -18.54 -16.56 17.51
C ALA A 21 -19.94 -17.21 17.44
N GLU A 22 -20.15 -18.32 18.15
CA GLU A 22 -21.43 -19.03 18.18
C GLU A 22 -22.54 -18.17 18.82
N LYS A 23 -22.21 -17.41 19.87
CA LYS A 23 -23.16 -16.47 20.49
C LYS A 23 -23.49 -15.27 19.59
N THR A 24 -22.57 -14.85 18.74
CA THR A 24 -22.77 -13.67 17.86
C THR A 24 -23.45 -14.06 16.54
N PHE A 25 -23.16 -15.26 16.02
CA PHE A 25 -23.70 -15.75 14.75
C PHE A 25 -24.92 -16.66 14.90
N GLY A 26 -25.25 -17.11 16.11
CA GLY A 26 -26.52 -17.75 16.44
C GLY A 26 -26.69 -19.14 15.84
N THR A 27 -26.76 -20.14 16.73
CA THR A 27 -27.27 -21.47 16.44
C THR A 27 -28.69 -21.34 15.89
N GLY A 28 -28.95 -21.97 14.73
CA GLY A 28 -30.21 -21.86 14.01
C GLY A 28 -31.41 -22.37 14.81
N GLU A 29 -32.16 -21.44 15.40
CA GLU A 29 -33.55 -21.65 15.81
C GLU A 29 -34.44 -20.57 15.18
N THR A 30 -35.34 -21.04 14.32
CA THR A 30 -36.61 -20.40 13.93
C THR A 30 -36.52 -18.91 13.56
N GLY A 31 -36.05 -18.66 12.33
CA GLY A 31 -36.20 -17.36 11.67
C GLY A 31 -37.66 -16.93 11.64
N SER A 32 -37.97 -15.84 12.33
CA SER A 32 -39.20 -15.07 12.05
C SER A 32 -39.12 -14.54 10.62
N PRO A 33 -40.18 -14.68 9.80
CA PRO A 33 -40.13 -14.27 8.40
C PRO A 33 -39.83 -12.76 8.30
N THR A 34 -38.96 -12.42 7.35
CA THR A 34 -38.50 -11.06 7.06
C THR A 34 -39.67 -10.08 7.00
N GLN A 35 -39.76 -9.23 8.03
CA GLN A 35 -40.77 -8.19 8.10
C GLN A 35 -40.43 -7.12 7.06
N ARG A 36 -41.23 -7.07 5.99
CA ARG A 36 -41.19 -5.96 5.03
C ARG A 36 -41.45 -4.66 5.78
N VAL A 37 -40.47 -3.77 5.79
CA VAL A 37 -40.60 -2.40 6.29
C VAL A 37 -41.55 -1.65 5.35
N SER A 38 -42.83 -1.72 5.67
CA SER A 38 -43.87 -0.88 5.09
C SER A 38 -43.78 0.49 5.74
N ARG A 39 -43.59 1.52 4.93
CA ARG A 39 -43.69 2.94 5.29
C ARG A 39 -44.92 3.15 6.18
N ASN A 40 -44.70 3.63 7.41
CA ASN A 40 -45.51 4.68 8.04
C ASN A 40 -44.88 5.10 9.38
N THR A 41 -44.70 6.40 9.52
CA THR A 41 -44.32 7.13 10.73
C THR A 41 -45.29 6.84 11.88
N GLY A 42 -44.78 6.33 13.00
CA GLY A 42 -45.50 6.28 14.26
C GLY A 42 -45.00 5.19 15.20
N GLN A 43 -44.67 5.60 16.43
CA GLN A 43 -44.34 4.78 17.60
C GLN A 43 -42.91 4.22 17.68
N VAL A 44 -42.04 5.04 18.27
CA VAL A 44 -40.78 4.61 18.89
C VAL A 44 -41.10 4.21 20.31
N ASP A 45 -40.89 2.94 20.64
CA ASP A 45 -40.95 2.43 22.00
C ASP A 45 -39.93 3.14 22.88
N GLN A 46 -40.40 3.52 24.07
CA GLN A 46 -39.65 4.22 25.10
C GLN A 46 -38.60 3.30 25.74
N HIS A 47 -37.44 3.14 25.09
CA HIS A 47 -36.23 2.72 25.80
C HIS A 47 -35.38 3.96 26.12
N ALA A 48 -35.40 4.32 27.41
CA ALA A 48 -34.82 5.54 27.97
C ALA A 48 -33.27 5.57 28.00
N ASP A 49 -32.58 4.56 27.46
CA ASP A 49 -31.11 4.47 27.52
C ASP A 49 -30.39 4.95 26.25
N ALA A 50 -31.11 5.27 25.17
CA ALA A 50 -30.51 5.81 23.93
C ALA A 50 -30.10 7.30 24.04
N ARG A 51 -30.42 7.98 25.15
CA ARG A 51 -30.17 9.43 25.34
C ARG A 51 -28.87 9.77 26.06
N GLN A 52 -28.12 8.79 26.58
CA GLN A 52 -26.88 9.09 27.32
C GLN A 52 -25.67 9.40 26.42
N ASN A 53 -25.72 9.08 25.12
CA ASN A 53 -24.62 9.34 24.19
C ASN A 53 -24.85 10.58 23.32
N LEU A 54 -25.44 11.65 23.87
CA LEU A 54 -25.62 12.93 23.16
C LEU A 54 -24.30 13.69 22.88
N TYR A 55 -23.16 13.21 23.40
CA TYR A 55 -21.85 13.87 23.26
C TYR A 55 -20.84 13.12 22.38
N SER A 56 -21.24 12.04 21.70
CA SER A 56 -20.33 11.26 20.85
C SER A 56 -20.62 11.34 19.35
N GLU A 57 -21.44 12.31 18.92
CA GLU A 57 -21.52 12.66 17.50
C GLU A 57 -20.17 13.29 17.09
N ALA A 58 -19.53 12.66 16.11
CA ALA A 58 -18.27 13.13 15.54
C ALA A 58 -18.40 14.61 15.16
N PRO A 59 -17.37 15.45 15.40
CA PRO A 59 -17.39 16.87 15.08
C PRO A 59 -17.89 17.09 13.66
N THR A 60 -19.13 17.58 13.53
CA THR A 60 -19.65 18.07 12.26
C THR A 60 -18.69 19.15 11.81
N ARG A 61 -18.15 18.98 10.59
CA ARG A 61 -17.27 19.96 9.96
C ARG A 61 -17.85 21.35 10.18
N ARG A 62 -17.14 22.20 10.91
CA ARG A 62 -17.45 23.62 10.97
C ARG A 62 -17.36 24.11 9.52
N TYR A 63 -18.51 24.51 8.96
CA TYR A 63 -18.51 25.34 7.78
C TYR A 63 -17.83 26.64 8.20
N ASP A 64 -16.62 26.88 7.71
CA ASP A 64 -16.00 28.19 7.83
C ASP A 64 -16.98 29.20 7.22
N SER A 65 -17.41 30.14 8.06
CA SER A 65 -18.37 31.21 7.78
C SER A 65 -17.82 32.27 6.81
N ASN A 66 -16.88 31.89 5.96
CA ASN A 66 -16.20 32.75 4.99
C ASN A 66 -16.55 32.39 3.53
N THR A 67 -17.66 31.68 3.33
CA THR A 67 -18.22 31.52 1.99
C THR A 67 -19.10 32.76 1.70
N PRO A 68 -18.81 33.57 0.67
CA PRO A 68 -19.60 34.75 0.37
C PRO A 68 -21.06 34.36 0.15
N LEU A 69 -21.98 34.88 0.97
CA LEU A 69 -23.44 34.71 0.82
C LEU A 69 -24.03 35.43 -0.42
N GLU A 70 -23.18 35.90 -1.34
CA GLU A 70 -23.58 36.74 -2.49
C GLU A 70 -23.74 35.97 -3.80
N ALA A 71 -23.81 34.64 -3.80
CA ALA A 71 -24.22 33.90 -4.98
C ALA A 71 -25.75 33.74 -5.00
N PRO A 72 -26.52 34.63 -5.68
CA PRO A 72 -27.94 34.39 -5.88
C PRO A 72 -28.11 33.04 -6.58
N TYR A 73 -28.99 32.21 -6.03
CA TYR A 73 -29.35 30.93 -6.65
C TYR A 73 -29.72 31.18 -8.12
N PRO A 74 -29.03 30.56 -9.08
CA PRO A 74 -29.33 30.76 -10.49
C PRO A 74 -30.77 30.30 -10.73
N SER A 75 -31.61 31.22 -11.18
CA SER A 75 -33.01 30.95 -11.47
C SER A 75 -33.12 29.79 -12.47
N VAL A 76 -34.02 28.85 -12.19
CA VAL A 76 -34.28 27.62 -12.96
C VAL A 76 -34.65 27.87 -14.43
N PHE A 77 -34.85 29.13 -14.84
CA PHE A 77 -35.27 29.53 -16.18
C PHE A 77 -34.15 30.07 -17.08
N VAL A 78 -32.88 30.04 -16.67
CA VAL A 78 -31.78 30.42 -17.56
C VAL A 78 -31.31 29.17 -18.34
N PRO A 79 -31.43 29.14 -19.68
CA PRO A 79 -30.86 28.05 -20.47
C PRO A 79 -29.35 27.99 -20.19
N PRO A 80 -28.79 26.80 -19.91
CA PRO A 80 -27.38 26.69 -19.56
C PRO A 80 -26.53 27.28 -20.67
N THR A 81 -25.81 28.36 -20.36
CA THR A 81 -24.79 28.89 -21.27
C THR A 81 -23.75 27.80 -21.44
N TYR A 82 -23.55 27.36 -22.68
CA TYR A 82 -22.60 26.31 -23.01
C TYR A 82 -21.18 26.79 -22.68
N ALA A 83 -20.72 26.51 -21.47
CA ALA A 83 -19.32 26.68 -21.10
C ALA A 83 -18.54 25.53 -21.77
N PRO A 84 -17.51 25.81 -22.58
CA PRO A 84 -16.65 24.76 -23.10
C PRO A 84 -16.06 23.98 -21.91
N PRO A 85 -15.91 22.65 -22.02
CA PRO A 85 -15.38 21.84 -20.94
C PRO A 85 -14.01 22.38 -20.53
N VAL A 86 -13.95 22.96 -19.33
CA VAL A 86 -12.69 23.34 -18.69
C VAL A 86 -11.91 22.03 -18.54
N GLN A 87 -10.76 21.94 -19.20
CA GLN A 87 -9.83 20.84 -19.01
C GLN A 87 -9.30 20.93 -17.58
N THR A 88 -10.02 20.35 -16.63
CA THR A 88 -9.51 20.13 -15.28
C THR A 88 -8.24 19.31 -15.40
N PRO A 89 -7.09 19.77 -14.85
CA PRO A 89 -5.92 18.91 -14.76
C PRO A 89 -6.33 17.64 -13.98
N PRO A 90 -5.86 16.46 -14.39
CA PRO A 90 -6.29 15.21 -13.78
C PRO A 90 -5.95 15.25 -12.29
N ARG A 91 -6.99 15.36 -11.47
CA ARG A 91 -6.90 15.18 -10.02
C ARG A 91 -6.41 13.75 -9.79
N SER A 92 -5.21 13.61 -9.25
CA SER A 92 -4.67 12.32 -8.80
C SER A 92 -5.62 11.74 -7.75
N ASN A 93 -6.39 10.74 -8.15
CA ASN A 93 -7.29 10.03 -7.25
C ASN A 93 -6.43 9.13 -6.35
N PRO A 94 -6.40 9.33 -5.01
CA PRO A 94 -5.57 8.52 -4.11
C PRO A 94 -6.02 7.04 -4.02
N ASN A 95 -7.20 6.71 -4.56
CA ASN A 95 -7.78 5.38 -4.56
C ASN A 95 -7.88 4.73 -5.95
N GLN A 96 -7.26 5.30 -6.99
CA GLN A 96 -7.18 4.59 -8.27
C GLN A 96 -6.10 3.49 -8.15
N PRO A 97 -6.43 2.21 -8.39
CA PRO A 97 -5.38 1.22 -8.61
C PRO A 97 -4.55 1.75 -9.78
N GLN A 98 -3.25 1.93 -9.57
CA GLN A 98 -2.31 2.38 -10.60
C GLN A 98 -2.38 1.39 -11.75
N GLY A 99 -3.28 1.66 -12.70
CA GLY A 99 -3.32 1.00 -13.99
C GLY A 99 -1.94 1.21 -14.58
N TYR A 100 -1.37 0.14 -15.12
CA TYR A 100 -0.08 0.09 -15.78
C TYR A 100 -0.01 1.13 -16.92
N ALA A 101 0.20 2.39 -16.57
CA ALA A 101 0.48 3.44 -17.53
C ALA A 101 1.81 3.06 -18.18
N ARG A 102 1.78 2.99 -19.51
CA ARG A 102 2.91 2.62 -20.35
C ARG A 102 4.12 3.46 -19.92
N PRO A 103 5.17 2.84 -19.37
CA PRO A 103 6.25 3.56 -18.73
C PRO A 103 7.24 4.01 -19.80
N ASP A 104 7.05 5.14 -20.47
CA ASP A 104 7.97 5.45 -21.57
C ASP A 104 8.81 6.73 -21.47
N ASP A 105 8.40 7.86 -20.86
CA ASP A 105 9.30 9.05 -20.90
C ASP A 105 9.32 9.98 -19.67
N PHE A 106 8.65 9.62 -18.57
CA PHE A 106 8.71 10.48 -17.39
C PHE A 106 10.11 10.45 -16.76
N LYS A 107 10.72 11.63 -16.65
CA LYS A 107 11.95 11.85 -15.88
C LYS A 107 11.59 11.97 -14.41
N ILE A 108 12.29 11.20 -13.59
CA ILE A 108 12.13 11.22 -12.13
C ILE A 108 12.64 12.54 -11.58
N GLU A 109 11.83 13.19 -10.75
CA GLU A 109 12.21 14.44 -10.11
C GLU A 109 13.30 14.19 -9.08
N GLY A 110 14.52 14.70 -9.35
CA GLY A 110 15.68 14.62 -8.47
C GLY A 110 16.90 13.93 -9.09
N ILE A 111 16.68 12.98 -10.00
CA ILE A 111 17.75 12.21 -10.65
C ILE A 111 17.88 12.59 -12.14
N GLY A 112 16.79 13.01 -12.78
CA GLY A 112 16.79 13.40 -14.20
C GLY A 112 16.97 12.24 -15.19
N ILE A 113 17.02 11.00 -14.68
CA ILE A 113 17.02 9.76 -15.45
C ILE A 113 15.56 9.34 -15.68
N SER A 114 15.30 8.62 -16.78
CA SER A 114 13.96 8.10 -17.04
C SER A 114 13.61 6.96 -16.08
N GLU A 115 12.32 6.85 -15.76
CA GLU A 115 11.80 5.87 -14.81
C GLU A 115 12.24 4.42 -15.11
N ARG A 116 12.31 4.06 -16.40
CA ARG A 116 12.71 2.71 -16.84
C ARG A 116 14.16 2.39 -16.49
N TRP A 117 15.04 3.37 -16.63
CA TRP A 117 16.46 3.18 -16.34
C TRP A 117 16.73 3.18 -14.84
N ALA A 118 16.07 4.06 -14.08
CA ALA A 118 16.18 4.08 -12.63
C ALA A 118 15.77 2.73 -12.03
N THR A 119 14.57 2.25 -12.38
CA THR A 119 14.06 0.97 -11.91
C THR A 119 14.91 -0.23 -12.36
N ALA A 120 15.50 -0.20 -13.55
CA ALA A 120 16.37 -1.27 -14.03
C ALA A 120 17.75 -1.28 -13.36
N LEU A 121 18.35 -0.12 -13.14
CA LEU A 121 19.70 -0.01 -12.55
C LEU A 121 19.75 -0.56 -11.12
N ALA A 122 18.64 -0.52 -10.38
CA ALA A 122 18.51 -1.17 -9.08
C ALA A 122 18.85 -2.68 -9.12
N TYR A 123 18.57 -3.36 -10.23
CA TYR A 123 18.83 -4.79 -10.43
C TYR A 123 20.21 -5.09 -11.03
N ALA A 124 21.04 -4.07 -11.28
CA ALA A 124 22.38 -4.27 -11.83
C ALA A 124 23.23 -5.14 -10.88
N PRO A 125 23.90 -6.19 -11.40
CA PRO A 125 24.84 -6.95 -10.58
C PRO A 125 25.94 -6.05 -10.01
N TRP A 126 26.33 -6.27 -8.75
CA TRP A 126 27.39 -5.57 -8.01
C TRP A 126 27.10 -4.09 -7.65
N LEU A 127 26.60 -3.30 -8.60
CA LEU A 127 26.28 -1.88 -8.39
C LEU A 127 24.88 -1.68 -7.82
N GLY A 128 24.00 -2.66 -7.97
CA GLY A 128 22.57 -2.54 -7.64
C GLY A 128 22.32 -2.14 -6.19
N ILE A 129 23.09 -2.62 -5.21
CA ILE A 129 22.94 -2.22 -3.80
C ILE A 129 23.13 -0.71 -3.61
N VAL A 130 24.21 -0.16 -4.18
CA VAL A 130 24.53 1.26 -4.06
C VAL A 130 23.47 2.09 -4.77
N VAL A 131 23.04 1.64 -5.96
CA VAL A 131 21.97 2.30 -6.72
C VAL A 131 20.66 2.26 -5.93
N CYS A 132 20.25 1.13 -5.38
CA CYS A 132 19.03 1.00 -4.59
C CYS A 132 19.02 1.94 -3.39
N LEU A 133 20.14 2.02 -2.66
CA LEU A 133 20.25 2.93 -1.51
C LEU A 133 20.17 4.39 -1.97
N LEU A 134 20.93 4.76 -3.00
CA LEU A 134 20.92 6.11 -3.56
C LEU A 134 19.51 6.48 -4.03
N GLU A 135 18.83 5.59 -4.75
CA GLU A 135 17.47 5.76 -5.23
C GLU A 135 16.48 5.89 -4.06
N MET A 136 16.57 5.06 -3.02
CA MET A 136 15.71 5.17 -1.83
C MET A 136 15.89 6.49 -1.06
N PHE A 137 17.10 7.06 -1.06
CA PHE A 137 17.39 8.34 -0.39
C PHE A 137 17.05 9.56 -1.24
N LEU A 138 17.27 9.52 -2.56
CA LEU A 138 17.05 10.66 -3.45
C LEU A 138 15.63 10.72 -4.00
N VAL A 139 14.96 9.58 -4.21
CA VAL A 139 13.62 9.54 -4.80
C VAL A 139 12.56 9.96 -3.78
N PRO A 140 11.74 10.97 -4.08
CA PRO A 140 10.72 11.47 -3.16
C PRO A 140 9.57 10.46 -2.98
N ARG A 141 8.86 10.53 -1.84
CA ARG A 141 7.76 9.59 -1.51
C ARG A 141 6.62 9.56 -2.54
N ARG A 142 6.44 10.63 -3.31
CA ARG A 142 5.42 10.70 -4.38
C ARG A 142 5.63 9.67 -5.50
N GLU A 143 6.86 9.19 -5.70
CA GLU A 143 7.20 8.18 -6.70
C GLU A 143 7.25 6.77 -6.09
N ALA A 144 6.12 6.34 -5.51
CA ALA A 144 6.02 5.07 -4.81
C ALA A 144 6.46 3.86 -5.65
N LYS A 145 6.24 3.88 -6.97
CA LYS A 145 6.59 2.79 -7.88
C LYS A 145 8.10 2.58 -7.98
N VAL A 146 8.85 3.67 -8.14
CA VAL A 146 10.33 3.66 -8.25
C VAL A 146 10.93 3.17 -6.93
N ARG A 147 10.45 3.73 -5.81
CA ARG A 147 10.90 3.32 -4.46
C ARG A 147 10.56 1.86 -4.16
N PHE A 148 9.39 1.37 -4.59
CA PHE A 148 9.02 -0.02 -4.43
C PHE A 148 9.98 -0.94 -5.18
N HIS A 149 10.30 -0.65 -6.44
CA HIS A 149 11.27 -1.44 -7.20
C HIS A 149 12.68 -1.39 -6.60
N ALA A 150 13.13 -0.23 -6.14
CA ALA A 150 14.41 -0.06 -5.47
C ALA A 150 14.48 -0.88 -4.16
N SER A 151 13.44 -0.82 -3.33
CA SER A 151 13.35 -1.59 -2.08
C SER A 151 13.28 -3.11 -2.33
N GLN A 152 12.59 -3.51 -3.40
CA GLN A 152 12.51 -4.90 -3.82
C GLN A 152 13.87 -5.43 -4.30
N ALA A 153 14.55 -4.67 -5.16
CA ALA A 153 15.89 -5.01 -5.63
C ALA A 153 16.89 -5.07 -4.45
N LEU A 154 16.81 -4.14 -3.51
CA LEU A 154 17.61 -4.14 -2.28
C LEU A 154 17.41 -5.44 -1.49
N ALA A 155 16.15 -5.84 -1.26
CA ALA A 155 15.82 -7.07 -0.56
C ALA A 155 16.39 -8.31 -1.28
N ILE A 156 16.33 -8.35 -2.61
CA ILE A 156 16.93 -9.44 -3.41
C ILE A 156 18.44 -9.48 -3.23
N HIS A 157 19.13 -8.34 -3.33
CA HIS A 157 20.58 -8.27 -3.15
C HIS A 157 21.01 -8.72 -1.75
N ILE A 158 20.28 -8.30 -0.71
CA ILE A 158 20.52 -8.74 0.67
C ILE A 158 20.30 -10.25 0.79
N GLY A 159 19.24 -10.79 0.21
CA GLY A 159 18.98 -12.23 0.19
C GLY A 159 20.10 -13.03 -0.49
N ILE A 160 20.57 -12.56 -1.65
CA ILE A 160 21.72 -13.16 -2.37
C ILE A 160 22.98 -13.11 -1.50
N LEU A 161 23.27 -11.98 -0.85
CA LEU A 161 24.42 -11.85 0.03
C LEU A 161 24.37 -12.83 1.21
N VAL A 162 23.21 -12.97 1.86
CA VAL A 162 23.05 -13.92 2.97
C VAL A 162 23.32 -15.35 2.51
N ILE A 163 22.73 -15.78 1.39
CA ILE A 163 22.93 -17.13 0.85
C ILE A 163 24.39 -17.33 0.44
N GLN A 164 25.02 -16.32 -0.17
CA GLN A 164 26.44 -16.35 -0.52
C GLN A 164 27.30 -16.57 0.74
N ARG A 165 27.04 -15.85 1.84
CA ARG A 165 27.77 -16.04 3.10
C ARG A 165 27.61 -17.45 3.66
N VAL A 166 26.43 -18.04 3.55
CA VAL A 166 26.20 -19.44 3.95
C VAL A 166 27.06 -20.39 3.11
N PHE A 167 27.10 -20.21 1.78
CA PHE A 167 27.97 -21.02 0.92
C PHE A 167 29.45 -20.80 1.19
N ASP A 168 29.89 -19.58 1.51
CA ASP A 168 31.29 -19.30 1.85
C ASP A 168 31.69 -20.06 3.13
N VAL A 169 30.82 -20.10 4.15
CA VAL A 169 31.06 -20.85 5.40
C VAL A 169 31.08 -22.36 5.15
N ILE A 170 30.13 -22.89 4.36
CA ILE A 170 30.12 -24.30 3.97
C ILE A 170 31.38 -24.64 3.15
N GLY A 171 31.81 -23.74 2.27
CA GLY A 171 32.99 -23.90 1.45
C GLY A 171 34.27 -23.94 2.27
N LEU A 172 34.35 -23.14 3.34
CA LEU A 172 35.45 -23.15 4.30
C LEU A 172 35.55 -24.50 5.02
N ILE A 173 34.43 -25.09 5.41
CA ILE A 173 34.38 -26.39 6.13
C ILE A 173 34.68 -27.55 5.17
N SER A 174 34.05 -27.55 3.99
CA SER A 174 34.17 -28.61 2.98
C SER A 174 35.44 -28.52 2.13
N HIS A 175 36.22 -27.44 2.28
CA HIS A 175 37.38 -27.12 1.45
C HIS A 175 37.06 -27.07 -0.06
N SER A 176 35.81 -26.73 -0.40
CA SER A 176 35.33 -26.65 -1.78
C SER A 176 34.61 -25.33 -2.03
N SER A 177 35.10 -24.55 -3.00
CA SER A 177 34.48 -23.29 -3.42
C SER A 177 33.42 -23.45 -4.52
N LEU A 178 33.20 -24.69 -4.99
CA LEU A 178 32.37 -24.97 -6.17
C LEU A 178 30.90 -24.57 -5.97
N GLY A 179 30.36 -24.77 -4.77
CA GLY A 179 28.97 -24.37 -4.45
C GLY A 179 28.78 -22.85 -4.50
N GLY A 180 29.72 -22.11 -3.90
CA GLY A 180 29.67 -20.63 -3.87
C GLY A 180 29.84 -20.00 -5.24
N SER A 181 30.76 -20.51 -6.08
CA SER A 181 30.96 -19.99 -7.43
C SER A 181 29.77 -20.28 -8.35
N LEU A 182 29.20 -21.49 -8.28
CA LEU A 182 27.99 -21.84 -9.04
C LEU A 182 26.80 -21.00 -8.63
N PHE A 183 26.59 -20.80 -7.32
CA PHE A 183 25.53 -19.94 -6.81
C PHE A 183 25.72 -18.48 -7.28
N THR A 184 26.94 -17.95 -7.21
CA THR A 184 27.25 -16.59 -7.71
C THR A 184 26.88 -16.46 -9.19
N ALA A 185 27.25 -17.42 -10.02
CA ALA A 185 26.92 -17.40 -11.45
C ALA A 185 25.40 -17.41 -11.70
N LEU A 186 24.67 -18.25 -10.97
CA LEU A 186 23.20 -18.31 -11.06
C LEU A 186 22.54 -17.02 -10.55
N ALA A 187 23.05 -16.44 -9.46
CA ALA A 187 22.55 -15.18 -8.92
C ALA A 187 22.75 -14.02 -9.90
N VAL A 188 23.92 -13.94 -10.55
CA VAL A 188 24.19 -12.92 -11.58
C VAL A 188 23.26 -13.11 -12.78
N ALA A 189 23.09 -14.35 -13.26
CA ALA A 189 22.16 -14.64 -14.36
C ALA A 189 20.72 -14.27 -14.00
N PHE A 190 20.28 -14.61 -12.79
CA PHE A 190 18.97 -14.24 -12.25
C PHE A 190 18.78 -12.72 -12.23
N LEU A 191 19.76 -11.96 -11.70
CA LEU A 191 19.71 -10.50 -11.66
C LEU A 191 19.60 -9.90 -13.07
N ILE A 192 20.41 -10.38 -14.02
CA ILE A 192 20.36 -9.92 -15.42
C ILE A 192 18.98 -10.19 -16.03
N ILE A 193 18.42 -11.38 -15.83
CA ILE A 193 17.08 -11.72 -16.34
C ILE A 193 16.02 -10.82 -15.72
N THR A 194 16.06 -10.59 -14.40
CA THR A 194 15.11 -9.68 -13.73
C THR A 194 15.26 -8.24 -14.22
N MET A 195 16.48 -7.77 -14.45
CA MET A 195 16.75 -6.45 -15.01
C MET A 195 16.13 -6.30 -16.41
N ILE A 196 16.34 -7.27 -17.30
CA ILE A 196 15.75 -7.27 -18.65
C ILE A 196 14.22 -7.29 -18.58
N ARG A 197 13.66 -8.09 -17.66
CA ARG A 197 12.21 -8.17 -17.44
C ARG A 197 11.62 -6.83 -16.99
N VAL A 198 12.30 -6.14 -16.06
CA VAL A 198 11.92 -4.79 -15.60
C VAL A 198 12.04 -3.77 -16.73
N LEU A 199 13.08 -3.82 -17.56
CA LEU A 199 13.23 -2.95 -18.74
C LEU A 199 12.08 -3.12 -19.74
N ARG A 200 11.55 -4.33 -19.89
CA ARG A 200 10.36 -4.62 -20.71
C ARG A 200 9.05 -4.11 -20.09
N GLY A 201 9.10 -3.59 -18.86
CA GLY A 201 7.93 -3.10 -18.14
C GLY A 201 7.16 -4.18 -17.39
N GLU A 202 7.70 -5.40 -17.30
CA GLU A 202 7.10 -6.47 -16.52
C GLU A 202 7.51 -6.34 -15.05
N SER A 203 6.55 -6.22 -14.15
CA SER A 203 6.84 -6.19 -12.71
C SER A 203 7.19 -7.61 -12.22
N PRO A 204 8.40 -7.86 -11.68
CA PRO A 204 8.74 -9.14 -11.06
C PRO A 204 7.98 -9.24 -9.74
N ARG A 205 6.77 -9.77 -9.73
CA ARG A 205 6.01 -9.97 -8.48
C ARG A 205 6.52 -11.23 -7.79
N ILE A 206 7.51 -11.05 -6.91
CA ILE A 206 8.03 -12.13 -6.06
C ILE A 206 7.37 -11.98 -4.69
N ALA A 207 6.34 -12.79 -4.43
CA ALA A 207 5.52 -12.72 -3.22
C ALA A 207 6.34 -12.62 -1.90
N PRO A 208 7.37 -13.47 -1.65
CA PRO A 208 8.13 -13.38 -0.39
C PRO A 208 9.01 -12.13 -0.27
N VAL A 209 9.33 -11.47 -1.39
CA VAL A 209 10.17 -10.26 -1.36
C VAL A 209 9.32 -9.00 -1.17
N ALA A 210 8.03 -9.05 -1.50
CA ALA A 210 7.14 -7.91 -1.38
C ALA A 210 7.04 -7.38 0.06
N GLU A 211 6.99 -8.28 1.04
CA GLU A 211 6.94 -7.93 2.46
C GLU A 211 8.24 -7.24 2.91
N ALA A 212 9.39 -7.80 2.56
CA ALA A 212 10.69 -7.19 2.86
C ALA A 212 10.85 -5.82 2.16
N ALA A 213 10.43 -5.71 0.90
CA ALA A 213 10.45 -4.47 0.14
C ALA A 213 9.59 -3.38 0.82
N GLN A 214 8.38 -3.75 1.25
CA GLN A 214 7.49 -2.86 1.98
C GLN A 214 8.12 -2.41 3.30
N TRP A 215 8.71 -3.34 4.06
CA TRP A 215 9.43 -3.01 5.29
C TRP A 215 10.54 -1.99 5.04
N PHE A 216 11.38 -2.17 4.02
CA PHE A 216 12.44 -1.22 3.68
C PHE A 216 11.88 0.15 3.29
N ASN A 217 10.84 0.18 2.45
CA ASN A 217 10.22 1.43 2.00
C ASN A 217 9.64 2.26 3.17
N ASP A 218 9.11 1.58 4.19
CA ASP A 218 8.48 2.23 5.34
C ASP A 218 9.53 2.74 6.35
N HIS A 219 10.65 2.03 6.51
CA HIS A 219 11.69 2.37 7.50
C HIS A 219 12.75 3.34 6.97
N ILE A 220 12.97 3.44 5.65
CA ILE A 220 13.97 4.34 5.07
C ILE A 220 13.29 5.64 4.66
N GLU A 221 13.51 6.70 5.45
CA GLU A 221 13.02 8.04 5.13
C GLU A 221 13.82 8.67 3.97
N PRO A 222 13.14 9.21 2.94
CA PRO A 222 13.83 9.94 1.89
C PRO A 222 14.34 11.29 2.41
N ARG A 223 15.49 11.71 1.89
CA ARG A 223 16.15 12.93 2.35
C ARG A 223 15.41 14.20 1.94
N ASN A 224 14.77 14.19 0.78
CA ASN A 224 13.95 15.31 0.31
C ASN A 224 12.51 15.14 0.79
N LYS A 225 12.12 15.95 1.77
CA LYS A 225 10.73 16.12 2.24
C LYS A 225 9.93 17.12 1.36
N GLY A 226 10.40 17.37 0.13
CA GLY A 226 9.83 18.32 -0.81
C GLY A 226 8.49 17.86 -1.36
#